data_AF-A0A928JFQ1-F1
#
_entry.id   AF-A0A928JFQ1-F1
#
_cell.length_a   1.000
_cell.length_b   1.000
_cell.length_c   1.000
_cell.angle_alpha   90.00
_cell.angle_beta   90.00
_cell.angle_gamma   90.00
#
_symmetry.space_group_name_H-M   'P 1'
#
loop_
_entity.id
_entity.type
_entity.pdbx_description
1 polymer ?
#
loop_
_entity_poly.entity_id
_entity_poly.type
_entity_poly.pdbx_seq_one_letter_code
_entity_poly.pdbx_strand_id
1 'polypeptide(L)'
;MKLNPKETLKKVLLLFAGFVLTYALLRFIIHLSDSFGMPWIYYAGTALYGIAVIVLFAVFFVLNGFTLGRTEYTEEDLPENWSAERKAEFLEKLPANRAKARSLLYVLMPIIVTLLLSYIELSFFV
;
A
#
# COMPACT_ATOMS: atom_id res chain seq x y z
N MET A 1 11.09 4.81 -23.88
CA MET A 1 10.66 6.00 -23.11
C MET A 1 11.86 6.52 -22.33
N LYS A 2 12.42 7.70 -22.65
CA LYS A 2 13.57 8.25 -21.89
C LYS A 2 13.04 8.75 -20.55
N LEU A 3 13.49 8.17 -19.44
CA LEU A 3 13.13 8.63 -18.09
C LEU A 3 13.68 10.04 -17.87
N ASN A 4 12.82 10.99 -17.50
CA ASN A 4 13.26 12.33 -17.10
C ASN A 4 13.89 12.24 -15.70
N PRO A 5 15.21 12.50 -15.55
CA PRO A 5 15.92 12.28 -14.29
C PRO A 5 15.33 13.09 -13.13
N LYS A 6 14.81 14.30 -13.39
CA LYS A 6 14.19 15.15 -12.37
C LYS A 6 12.88 14.56 -11.83
N GLU A 7 12.06 14.01 -12.71
CA GLU A 7 10.80 13.34 -12.33
C GLU A 7 11.05 12.05 -11.56
N THR A 8 12.02 11.24 -12.01
CA THR A 8 12.43 10.02 -11.32
C THR A 8 12.95 10.34 -9.92
N LEU A 9 13.82 11.35 -9.79
CA LEU A 9 14.33 11.78 -8.48
C LEU A 9 13.20 12.20 -7.54
N LYS A 10 12.23 12.99 -8.02
CA LYS A 10 11.06 13.39 -7.22
C LYS A 10 10.27 12.19 -6.71
N LYS A 11 10.05 11.18 -7.55
CA LYS A 11 9.35 9.94 -7.17
C LYS A 11 10.11 9.15 -6.12
N VAL A 12 11.42 9.02 -6.29
CA VAL A 12 12.31 8.35 -5.32
C VAL A 12 12.30 9.10 -3.99
N LEU A 13 12.42 10.42 -3.99
CA LEU A 13 12.36 11.24 -2.78
C LEU A 13 11.01 11.13 -2.07
N LEU A 14 9.90 11.04 -2.81
CA LEU A 14 8.57 10.88 -2.24
C LEU A 14 8.42 9.51 -1.58
N LEU A 15 8.90 8.43 -2.22
CA LEU A 15 8.94 7.10 -1.63
C LEU A 15 9.83 7.07 -0.38
N PHE A 16 11.00 7.71 -0.44
CA PHE A 16 11.93 7.78 0.68
C PHE A 16 11.35 8.56 1.86
N ALA A 17 10.75 9.73 1.61
CA ALA A 17 10.08 10.52 2.64
C ALA A 17 8.90 9.74 3.27
N GLY A 18 8.12 9.04 2.44
CA GLY A 18 7.07 8.14 2.90
C GLY A 18 7.63 7.05 3.81
N PHE A 19 8.73 6.41 3.41
CA PHE A 19 9.39 5.36 4.20
C PHE A 19 9.91 5.89 5.54
N VAL A 20 10.59 7.04 5.53
CA VAL A 20 11.09 7.68 6.76
C VAL A 20 9.93 7.98 7.71
N LEU A 21 8.81 8.48 7.19
CA LEU A 21 7.63 8.79 8.00
C LEU A 21 7.01 7.53 8.61
N THR A 22 6.78 6.49 7.81
CA THR A 22 6.17 5.24 8.29
C THR A 22 7.11 4.50 9.24
N TYR A 23 8.41 4.50 8.98
CA TYR A 23 9.39 3.91 9.88
C TYR A 23 9.49 4.68 11.21
N ALA A 24 9.55 6.02 11.17
CA ALA A 24 9.57 6.85 12.37
C ALA A 24 8.30 6.63 13.23
N LEU A 25 7.13 6.53 12.60
CA LEU A 25 5.88 6.27 13.32
C LEU A 25 5.87 4.88 13.97
N LEU A 26 6.39 3.85 13.30
CA LEU A 26 6.55 2.52 13.91
C LEU A 26 7.51 2.55 15.11
N ARG A 27 8.68 3.19 14.96
CA ARG A 27 9.65 3.34 16.05
C ARG A 27 9.07 4.15 17.22
N PHE A 28 8.25 5.15 16.94
CA PHE A 28 7.54 5.90 17.95
C PHE A 28 6.56 5.03 18.74
N ILE A 29 5.78 4.16 18.06
CA ILE A 29 4.89 3.20 18.73
C ILE A 29 5.67 2.28 19.67
N ILE A 30 6.81 1.75 19.21
CA ILE A 30 7.68 0.89 20.03
C ILE A 30 8.17 1.67 21.25
N HIS A 31 8.69 2.88 21.04
CA HIS A 31 9.19 3.72 22.12
C HIS A 31 8.10 4.09 23.14
N LEU A 32 6.87 4.35 22.69
CA LEU A 32 5.73 4.58 23.59
C LEU A 32 5.41 3.31 24.40
N SER A 33 5.37 2.15 23.75
CA SER A 33 5.15 0.86 24.44
C SER A 33 6.17 0.66 25.57
N ASP A 34 7.44 0.93 25.30
CA ASP A 34 8.52 0.79 26.27
C ASP A 34 8.42 1.84 27.40
N SER A 35 8.18 3.10 27.05
CA SER A 35 8.11 4.21 28.01
C SER A 35 6.96 4.07 29.00
N PHE A 36 5.84 3.51 28.55
CA PHE A 36 4.69 3.24 29.42
C PHE A 36 4.69 1.85 30.04
N GLY A 37 5.63 0.97 29.66
CA GLY A 37 5.65 -0.43 30.11
C GLY A 37 4.37 -1.18 29.73
N MET A 38 3.75 -0.83 28.60
CA MET A 38 2.45 -1.34 28.15
C MET A 38 2.59 -2.10 26.83
N PRO A 39 2.86 -3.42 26.86
CA PRO A 39 3.10 -4.23 25.65
C PRO A 39 1.95 -4.22 24.66
N TRP A 40 0.72 -4.00 25.11
CA TRP A 40 -0.45 -3.94 24.23
C TRP A 40 -0.39 -2.78 23.23
N ILE A 41 0.33 -1.68 23.54
CA ILE A 41 0.52 -0.55 22.61
C ILE A 41 1.31 -1.01 21.38
N TYR A 42 2.37 -1.79 21.60
CA TYR A 42 3.15 -2.39 20.52
C TYR A 42 2.27 -3.30 19.64
N TYR A 43 1.52 -4.23 20.24
CA TYR A 43 0.67 -5.16 19.49
C TYR A 43 -0.46 -4.44 18.74
N ALA A 44 -1.13 -3.48 19.37
CA ALA A 44 -2.18 -2.70 18.74
C ALA A 44 -1.63 -1.85 17.58
N GLY A 45 -0.50 -1.17 17.79
CA GLY A 45 0.11 -0.34 16.77
C GLY A 45 0.62 -1.14 15.57
N THR A 46 1.31 -2.26 15.81
CA THR A 46 1.77 -3.16 14.74
C THR A 46 0.61 -3.82 14.00
N ALA A 47 -0.45 -4.22 14.69
CA ALA A 47 -1.67 -4.73 14.06
C ALA A 47 -2.34 -3.69 13.15
N LEU A 48 -2.40 -2.42 13.57
CA LEU A 48 -2.93 -1.34 12.74
C LEU A 48 -2.12 -1.14 11.45
N TYR A 49 -0.79 -1.28 11.51
CA TYR A 49 0.05 -1.28 10.30
C TYR A 49 -0.30 -2.43 9.36
N GLY A 50 -0.42 -3.65 9.88
CA GLY A 50 -0.80 -4.82 9.09
C GLY A 50 -2.17 -4.66 8.43
N ILE A 51 -3.17 -4.19 9.20
CA ILE A 51 -4.51 -3.90 8.69
C ILE A 51 -4.46 -2.83 7.61
N ALA A 52 -3.70 -1.75 7.80
CA ALA A 52 -3.55 -0.70 6.80
C ALA A 52 -2.99 -1.23 5.48
N VAL A 53 -1.99 -2.12 5.52
CA VAL A 53 -1.45 -2.77 4.31
C VAL A 53 -2.51 -3.62 3.62
N ILE A 54 -3.25 -4.45 4.37
CA ILE A 54 -4.30 -5.31 3.81
C ILE A 54 -5.38 -4.46 3.14
N VAL A 55 -5.84 -3.39 3.80
CA VAL A 55 -6.86 -2.48 3.27
C VAL A 55 -6.35 -1.77 2.02
N LEU A 56 -5.14 -1.20 2.06
CA LEU A 56 -4.55 -0.52 0.90
C LEU A 56 -4.33 -1.47 -0.27
N PHE A 57 -3.92 -2.71 0.00
CA PHE A 57 -3.77 -3.75 -1.03
C PHE A 57 -5.11 -4.15 -1.64
N ALA A 58 -6.16 -4.33 -0.82
CA ALA A 58 -7.50 -4.61 -1.30
C ALA A 58 -8.03 -3.48 -2.20
N VAL A 59 -7.85 -2.22 -1.78
CA VAL A 59 -8.22 -1.05 -2.60
C VAL A 59 -7.40 -1.02 -3.90
N PHE A 60 -6.10 -1.26 -3.83
CA PHE A 60 -5.23 -1.36 -5.02
C PHE A 60 -5.72 -2.45 -5.98
N PHE A 61 -6.07 -3.62 -5.45
CA PHE A 61 -6.55 -4.76 -6.22
C PHE A 61 -7.89 -4.45 -6.91
N VAL A 62 -8.85 -3.88 -6.18
CA VAL A 62 -10.14 -3.44 -6.73
C VAL A 62 -9.94 -2.38 -7.81
N LEU A 63 -9.07 -1.38 -7.59
CA LEU A 63 -8.82 -0.33 -8.58
C LEU A 63 -8.10 -0.83 -9.85
N ASN A 64 -7.41 -1.98 -9.76
CA ASN A 64 -6.87 -2.69 -10.92
C ASN A 64 -7.88 -3.71 -11.51
N GLY A 65 -9.16 -3.62 -11.17
CA GLY A 65 -10.19 -4.50 -11.72
C GLY A 65 -10.02 -5.95 -11.27
N PHE A 66 -9.58 -6.17 -10.03
CA PHE A 66 -9.41 -7.50 -9.44
C PHE A 66 -8.36 -8.37 -10.14
N THR A 67 -7.39 -7.76 -10.83
CA THR A 67 -6.25 -8.48 -11.40
C THR A 67 -4.93 -7.74 -11.22
N LEU A 68 -3.83 -8.47 -11.31
CA LEU A 68 -2.49 -7.90 -11.26
C LEU A 68 -1.86 -8.04 -12.66
N GLY A 69 -1.88 -6.96 -13.45
CA GLY A 69 -1.05 -6.85 -14.66
C GLY A 69 -1.69 -7.25 -16.00
N ARG A 70 -2.99 -7.56 -16.07
CA ARG A 70 -3.68 -7.64 -17.37
C ARG A 70 -3.88 -6.25 -17.96
N THR A 71 -3.82 -6.13 -19.29
CA THR A 71 -4.00 -4.86 -20.03
C THR A 71 -5.44 -4.68 -20.54
N GLU A 72 -6.09 -5.76 -20.95
CA GLU A 72 -7.48 -5.81 -21.44
C GLU A 72 -8.38 -6.53 -20.43
N TYR A 73 -9.64 -6.09 -20.34
CA TYR A 73 -10.63 -6.63 -19.41
C TYR A 73 -11.96 -6.81 -20.09
N THR A 74 -12.60 -7.93 -19.79
CA THR A 74 -13.96 -8.23 -20.20
C THR A 74 -14.88 -8.26 -18.98
N GLU A 75 -16.19 -8.20 -19.19
CA GLU A 75 -17.20 -8.25 -18.12
C GLU A 75 -17.14 -9.55 -17.29
N GLU A 76 -16.51 -10.60 -17.83
CA GLU A 76 -16.30 -11.90 -17.21
C GLU A 76 -15.27 -11.85 -16.08
N ASP A 77 -14.32 -10.90 -16.13
CA ASP A 77 -13.30 -10.73 -15.08
C ASP A 77 -13.88 -10.01 -13.83
N LEU A 78 -15.09 -9.47 -13.92
CA LEU A 78 -15.75 -8.73 -12.84
C LEU A 78 -16.69 -9.63 -12.04
N PRO A 79 -16.95 -9.31 -10.75
CA PRO A 79 -17.80 -10.12 -9.90
C PRO A 79 -19.14 -10.48 -10.54
N GLU A 80 -19.51 -11.77 -10.49
CA GLU A 80 -20.72 -12.29 -11.12
C GLU A 80 -22.01 -11.66 -10.55
N ASN A 81 -21.97 -11.24 -9.30
CA ASN A 81 -23.10 -10.59 -8.62
C ASN A 81 -23.30 -9.11 -9.00
N TRP A 82 -22.48 -8.54 -9.89
CA TRP A 82 -22.67 -7.18 -10.37
C TRP A 82 -23.64 -7.13 -11.54
N SER A 83 -24.52 -6.12 -11.56
CA SER A 83 -25.36 -5.84 -12.72
C SER A 83 -24.51 -5.45 -13.94
N ALA A 84 -25.03 -5.69 -15.14
CA ALA A 84 -24.37 -5.30 -16.39
C ALA A 84 -24.06 -3.79 -16.42
N GLU A 85 -24.98 -2.95 -15.95
CA GLU A 85 -24.78 -1.50 -15.83
C GLU A 85 -23.58 -1.15 -14.95
N ARG A 86 -23.44 -1.81 -13.79
CA ARG A 86 -22.31 -1.59 -12.87
C ARG A 86 -20.98 -2.07 -13.47
N LYS A 87 -21.00 -3.17 -14.21
CA LYS A 87 -19.82 -3.68 -14.93
C LYS A 87 -19.36 -2.69 -16.00
N ALA A 88 -20.29 -2.20 -16.83
CA ALA A 88 -19.99 -1.21 -17.86
C ALA A 88 -19.42 0.09 -17.27
N GLU A 89 -20.05 0.64 -16.22
CA GLU A 89 -19.57 1.85 -15.55
C GLU A 89 -18.16 1.67 -14.96
N PHE A 90 -17.90 0.49 -14.38
CA PHE A 90 -16.59 0.18 -13.82
C PHE A 90 -15.51 0.07 -14.90
N LEU A 91 -15.80 -0.60 -16.01
CA LEU A 91 -14.89 -0.72 -17.16
C LEU A 91 -14.58 0.65 -17.78
N GLU A 92 -15.57 1.54 -17.86
CA GLU A 92 -15.37 2.91 -18.34
C GLU A 92 -14.41 3.70 -17.41
N LYS A 93 -14.55 3.52 -16.10
CA LYS A 93 -13.70 4.19 -15.09
C LYS A 93 -12.34 3.52 -14.89
N LEU A 94 -12.12 2.35 -15.47
CA LEU A 94 -10.94 1.53 -15.22
C LEU A 94 -9.60 2.19 -15.55
N PRO A 95 -9.45 2.99 -16.63
CA PRO A 95 -8.22 3.74 -16.89
C PRO A 95 -7.89 4.74 -15.77
N ALA A 96 -8.90 5.46 -15.28
CA ALA A 96 -8.74 6.40 -14.17
C ALA A 96 -8.45 5.67 -12.85
N ASN A 97 -9.12 4.54 -12.60
CA ASN A 97 -8.90 3.71 -11.42
C ASN A 97 -7.47 3.15 -11.39
N ARG A 98 -6.94 2.68 -12.52
CA ARG A 98 -5.53 2.24 -12.63
C ARG A 98 -4.54 3.38 -12.34
N ALA A 99 -4.82 4.61 -12.78
CA ALA A 99 -3.98 5.75 -12.44
C ALA A 99 -3.96 6.01 -10.92
N LYS A 100 -5.12 5.91 -10.25
CA LYS A 100 -5.22 5.97 -8.79
C LYS A 100 -4.48 4.81 -8.12
N ALA A 101 -4.61 3.59 -8.64
CA ALA A 101 -3.89 2.42 -8.13
C ALA A 101 -2.37 2.61 -8.20
N ARG A 102 -1.85 3.17 -9.30
CA ARG A 102 -0.43 3.54 -9.41
C ARG A 102 -0.03 4.59 -8.37
N SER A 103 -0.90 5.54 -8.05
CA SER A 103 -0.62 6.51 -6.98
C SER A 103 -0.58 5.86 -5.59
N LEU A 104 -1.41 4.84 -5.34
CA LEU A 104 -1.40 4.11 -4.07
C LEU A 104 -0.07 3.41 -3.81
N LEU A 105 0.69 3.03 -4.84
CA LEU A 105 2.02 2.45 -4.67
C LEU A 105 2.97 3.38 -3.92
N TYR A 106 2.80 4.70 -4.03
CA TYR A 106 3.63 5.65 -3.28
C TYR A 106 3.35 5.67 -1.77
N VAL A 107 2.24 5.07 -1.33
CA VAL A 107 1.89 4.91 0.08
C VAL A 107 2.13 3.46 0.52
N LEU A 108 1.69 2.49 -0.30
CA LEU A 108 1.80 1.07 -0.02
C LEU A 108 3.26 0.60 0.06
N MET A 109 4.12 1.03 -0.89
CA MET A 109 5.52 0.61 -0.92
C MET A 109 6.30 1.03 0.34
N PRO A 110 6.25 2.30 0.80
CA PRO A 110 6.84 2.70 2.07
C PRO A 110 6.45 1.82 3.25
N ILE A 111 5.15 1.55 3.42
CA ILE A 111 4.65 0.76 4.56
C ILE A 111 5.17 -0.68 4.49
N ILE A 112 5.13 -1.30 3.31
CA ILE A 112 5.67 -2.65 3.09
C ILE A 112 7.17 -2.69 3.43
N VAL A 113 7.95 -1.74 2.93
CA VAL A 113 9.40 -1.67 3.21
C VAL A 113 9.68 -1.45 4.69
N THR A 114 8.90 -0.60 5.37
CA THR A 114 8.98 -0.41 6.82
C THR A 114 8.74 -1.72 7.57
N LEU A 115 7.70 -2.47 7.22
CA LEU A 115 7.39 -3.74 7.87
C LEU A 115 8.46 -4.80 7.62
N LEU A 116 8.95 -4.93 6.37
CA LEU A 116 10.03 -5.85 6.02
C LEU A 116 11.31 -5.53 6.80
N LEU A 117 11.69 -4.25 6.87
CA LEU A 117 12.87 -3.84 7.62
C LEU A 117 12.71 -4.12 9.12
N SER A 118 11.53 -3.83 9.69
CA SER A 118 11.25 -4.13 11.10
C SER A 118 11.31 -5.64 11.40
N TYR A 119 10.85 -6.48 10.48
CA TYR A 119 10.94 -7.93 10.63
C TYR A 119 12.39 -8.43 10.55
N ILE A 120 13.19 -7.85 9.65
CA ILE A 120 14.64 -8.10 9.56
C ILE A 120 15.32 -7.69 10.87
N GLU A 121 15.06 -6.49 11.38
CA GLU A 121 15.61 -6.02 12.66
C GLU A 121 15.32 -7.01 13.81
N LEU A 122 14.06 -7.47 13.91
CA LEU A 122 13.66 -8.49 14.89
C LEU A 122 14.37 -9.84 14.70
N SER A 123 14.71 -10.21 13.47
CA SER A 123 15.34 -11.51 13.17
C SER A 123 16.85 -11.52 13.43
N PHE A 124 17.51 -10.36 13.39
CA PHE A 124 18.97 -10.24 13.56
C PHE A 124 19.39 -9.72 14.94
N PHE A 125 18.53 -8.97 15.63
CA PHE A 125 18.88 -8.30 16.90
C PHE A 125 18.08 -8.81 18.10
N VAL A 126 17.35 -9.93 17.96
CA VAL A 126 16.72 -10.69 19.06
C VAL A 126 17.50 -11.98 19.28
#